data_AF-A0A087SR54-F1
#
_entry.id   AF-A0A087SR54-F1
#
_cell.length_a   1.000
_cell.length_b   1.000
_cell.length_c   1.000
_cell.angle_alpha   90.00
_cell.angle_beta   90.00
_cell.angle_gamma   90.00
#
_symmetry.space_group_name_H-M   'P 1'
#
loop_
_entity.id
_entity.type
_entity.pdbx_description
1 polymer ?
#
loop_
_entity_poly.entity_id
_entity_poly.type
_entity_poly.pdbx_seq_one_letter_code
_entity_poly.pdbx_strand_id
1 'polypeptide(L)'
;MHQAALDNDLSPAAAGLLGDAPSDLVKAFLARCNFELEEALLEEGPQLELCPLHARIVAALRQRIEMIVPYKASWAGALATLGSPVAAMELYMDAAGIIWRAVGDESEDLTW
;
A
#
# COMPACT_ATOMS: atom_id res chain seq x y z
N MET A 1 -8.46 12.47 -11.43
CA MET A 1 -9.81 12.14 -10.91
C MET A 1 -10.89 12.58 -11.89
N HIS A 2 -11.05 13.86 -12.22
CA HIS A 2 -12.00 14.30 -13.27
C HIS A 2 -11.80 13.60 -14.62
N GLN A 3 -10.55 13.44 -15.07
CA GLN A 3 -10.26 12.72 -16.32
C GLN A 3 -10.73 11.26 -16.26
N ALA A 4 -10.50 10.56 -15.15
CA ALA A 4 -10.93 9.18 -15.00
C ALA A 4 -12.47 9.02 -15.02
N ALA A 5 -13.21 10.01 -14.52
CA ALA A 5 -14.67 10.03 -14.65
C ALA A 5 -15.09 10.17 -16.12
N LEU A 6 -14.46 11.09 -16.86
CA LEU A 6 -14.70 11.28 -18.29
C LEU A 6 -14.35 10.03 -19.10
N ASP A 7 -13.24 9.36 -18.79
CA ASP A 7 -12.80 8.13 -19.47
C ASP A 7 -13.76 6.95 -19.26
N ASN A 8 -14.65 7.02 -18.27
CA ASN A 8 -15.69 6.01 -17.97
C ASN A 8 -17.10 6.49 -18.33
N ASP A 9 -17.23 7.50 -19.20
CA ASP A 9 -18.52 8.10 -19.61
C ASP A 9 -19.35 8.64 -18.43
N LEU A 10 -18.69 9.05 -17.33
CA LEU A 10 -19.31 9.67 -16.17
C LEU A 10 -19.12 11.19 -16.17
N SER A 11 -20.05 11.90 -15.51
CA SER A 11 -19.90 13.33 -15.23
C SER A 11 -18.63 13.58 -14.40
N PRO A 12 -17.87 14.67 -14.64
CA PRO A 12 -16.73 15.06 -13.80
C PRO A 12 -17.08 15.15 -12.30
N ALA A 13 -18.34 15.44 -11.96
CA ALA A 13 -18.82 15.46 -10.58
C ALA A 13 -18.67 14.10 -9.86
N ALA A 14 -18.60 12.99 -10.60
CA ALA A 14 -18.33 11.66 -10.05
C ALA A 14 -16.95 11.56 -9.38
N ALA A 15 -16.01 12.47 -9.67
CA ALA A 15 -14.74 12.53 -8.95
C ALA A 15 -14.92 12.78 -7.45
N GLY A 16 -16.01 13.43 -7.02
CA GLY A 16 -16.32 13.63 -5.61
C GLY A 16 -16.58 12.34 -4.83
N LEU A 17 -16.83 11.21 -5.52
CA LEU A 17 -16.91 9.88 -4.88
C LEU A 17 -15.60 9.44 -4.23
N LEU A 18 -14.48 10.01 -4.68
CA LEU A 18 -13.14 9.65 -4.23
C LEU A 18 -12.61 10.63 -3.18
N GLY A 19 -13.47 11.52 -2.66
CA GLY A 19 -13.12 12.57 -1.71
C GLY A 19 -12.77 13.89 -2.40
N ASP A 20 -12.75 14.95 -1.59
CA ASP A 20 -12.48 16.31 -2.06
C ASP A 20 -10.99 16.67 -1.99
N ALA A 21 -10.18 15.87 -1.27
CA ALA A 21 -8.77 16.13 -1.06
C ALA A 21 -7.88 15.24 -1.95
N PRO A 22 -6.82 15.78 -2.58
CA PRO A 22 -5.84 14.97 -3.31
C PRO A 22 -5.21 13.84 -2.47
N SER A 23 -5.17 14.01 -1.14
CA SER A 23 -4.69 13.00 -0.19
C SER A 23 -5.57 11.76 -0.13
N ASP A 24 -6.87 11.85 -0.43
CA ASP A 24 -7.78 10.71 -0.43
C ASP A 24 -7.43 9.72 -1.53
N LEU A 25 -6.97 10.21 -2.69
CA LEU A 25 -6.44 9.36 -3.76
C LEU A 25 -5.19 8.59 -3.31
N VAL A 26 -4.30 9.25 -2.56
CA VAL A 26 -3.07 8.63 -2.06
C VAL A 26 -3.40 7.55 -1.04
N LYS A 27 -4.35 7.80 -0.13
CA LYS A 27 -4.83 6.81 0.83
C LYS A 27 -5.49 5.61 0.13
N ALA A 28 -6.34 5.85 -0.86
CA ALA A 28 -6.97 4.79 -1.65
C ALA A 28 -5.92 3.94 -2.37
N PHE A 29 -4.88 4.56 -2.93
CA PHE A 29 -3.75 3.87 -3.53
C PHE A 29 -2.97 3.02 -2.51
N LEU A 30 -2.65 3.57 -1.33
CA LEU A 30 -1.96 2.84 -0.26
C LEU A 30 -2.78 1.63 0.21
N ALA A 31 -4.10 1.79 0.42
CA ALA A 31 -5.00 0.71 0.80
C ALA A 31 -5.04 -0.41 -0.25
N ARG A 32 -5.11 -0.04 -1.53
CA ARG A 32 -5.02 -1.00 -2.64
C ARG A 32 -3.68 -1.75 -2.65
N CYS A 33 -2.56 -1.05 -2.46
CA CYS A 33 -1.26 -1.72 -2.37
C CYS A 33 -1.17 -2.70 -1.20
N ASN A 34 -1.79 -2.39 -0.06
CA ASN A 34 -1.81 -3.30 1.09
C ASN A 34 -2.60 -4.56 0.76
N PHE A 35 -3.77 -4.42 0.15
CA PHE A 35 -4.58 -5.56 -0.31
C PHE A 35 -3.80 -6.45 -1.30
N GLU A 36 -3.22 -5.85 -2.34
CA GLU A 36 -2.43 -6.58 -3.34
C GLU A 36 -1.17 -7.23 -2.72
N LEU A 37 -0.58 -6.62 -1.68
CA LEU A 37 0.58 -7.17 -0.97
C LEU A 37 0.18 -8.40 -0.16
N GLU A 38 -0.94 -8.34 0.56
CA GLU A 38 -1.41 -9.47 1.35
C GLU A 38 -1.74 -10.68 0.45
N GLU A 39 -2.42 -10.46 -0.69
CA GLU A 39 -2.67 -11.51 -1.67
C GLU A 39 -1.36 -12.11 -2.21
N ALA A 40 -0.41 -11.27 -2.66
CA ALA A 40 0.85 -11.74 -3.21
C ALA A 40 1.69 -12.54 -2.20
N LEU A 41 1.74 -12.09 -0.94
CA LEU A 41 2.49 -12.78 0.10
C LEU A 41 1.82 -14.07 0.57
N LEU A 42 0.48 -14.14 0.53
CA LEU A 42 -0.25 -15.40 0.77
C LEU A 42 0.05 -16.43 -0.32
N GLU A 43 0.10 -16.01 -1.58
CA GLU A 43 0.42 -16.88 -2.71
C GLU A 43 1.88 -17.39 -2.66
N GLU A 44 2.84 -16.52 -2.29
CA GLU A 44 4.26 -16.86 -2.20
C GLU A 44 4.69 -17.46 -0.85
N GLY A 45 3.79 -17.53 0.13
CA GLY A 45 4.05 -18.00 1.49
C GLY A 45 4.88 -19.29 1.55
N PRO A 46 4.48 -20.37 0.83
CA PRO A 46 5.22 -21.63 0.86
C PRO A 46 6.68 -21.52 0.39
N GLN A 47 7.00 -20.63 -0.55
CA GLN A 47 8.38 -20.40 -1.01
C GLN A 47 9.15 -19.49 -0.06
N LEU A 48 8.49 -18.50 0.54
CA LEU A 48 9.08 -17.60 1.53
C LEU A 48 9.50 -18.36 2.80
N GLU A 49 8.72 -19.35 3.25
CA GLU A 49 9.05 -20.18 4.41
C GLU A 49 10.38 -20.93 4.28
N LEU A 50 10.80 -21.27 3.05
CA LEU A 50 12.08 -21.92 2.77
C LEU A 50 13.29 -20.97 2.93
N CYS A 51 13.04 -19.67 3.01
CA CYS A 51 14.07 -18.65 3.13
C CYS A 51 14.38 -18.31 4.61
N PRO A 52 15.61 -17.88 4.93
CA PRO A 52 15.89 -17.30 6.24
C PRO A 52 15.07 -16.01 6.44
N LEU A 53 14.72 -15.69 7.70
CA LEU A 53 13.84 -14.56 8.06
C LEU A 53 14.23 -13.24 7.37
N HIS A 54 15.53 -12.89 7.37
CA HIS A 54 15.99 -11.65 6.73
C HIS A 54 15.67 -11.59 5.24
N ALA A 55 15.75 -12.73 4.52
CA ALA A 55 15.44 -12.80 3.10
C ALA A 55 13.93 -12.68 2.85
N ARG A 56 13.10 -13.24 3.73
CA ARG A 56 11.64 -13.05 3.71
C ARG A 56 11.24 -11.59 3.87
N ILE A 57 11.80 -10.91 4.87
CA ILE A 57 11.54 -9.48 5.12
C ILE A 57 11.95 -8.64 3.90
N VAL A 58 13.13 -8.91 3.33
CA VAL A 58 13.60 -8.19 2.13
C VAL A 58 12.69 -8.46 0.93
N ALA A 59 12.20 -9.68 0.73
CA ALA A 59 11.28 -10.03 -0.35
C ALA A 59 9.95 -9.27 -0.20
N ALA A 60 9.34 -9.30 0.99
CA ALA A 60 8.07 -8.63 1.26
C ALA A 60 8.17 -7.09 1.12
N LEU A 61 9.24 -6.49 1.66
CA LEU A 61 9.50 -5.05 1.48
C LEU A 61 9.71 -4.69 0.01
N ARG A 62 10.42 -5.53 -0.74
CA ARG A 62 10.68 -5.31 -2.17
C ARG A 62 9.36 -5.27 -2.95
N GLN A 63 8.50 -6.26 -2.78
CA GLN A 63 7.18 -6.27 -3.43
C GLN A 63 6.40 -4.99 -3.13
N ARG A 64 6.37 -4.56 -1.86
CA ARG A 64 5.67 -3.34 -1.46
C ARG A 64 6.22 -2.08 -2.13
N ILE A 65 7.54 -1.99 -2.30
CA ILE A 65 8.21 -0.87 -2.96
C ILE A 65 7.97 -0.92 -4.48
N GLU A 66 7.98 -2.10 -5.09
CA GLU A 66 7.77 -2.30 -6.53
C GLU A 66 6.41 -1.76 -6.98
N MET A 67 5.37 -1.85 -6.14
CA MET A 67 4.06 -1.24 -6.41
C MET A 67 4.10 0.29 -6.60
N ILE A 68 5.11 0.97 -6.05
CA ILE A 68 5.28 2.43 -6.18
C ILE A 68 6.12 2.80 -7.42
N VAL A 69 6.91 1.86 -7.95
CA VAL A 69 7.84 2.11 -9.07
C VAL A 69 7.17 2.76 -10.29
N PRO A 70 5.96 2.37 -10.72
CA PRO A 70 5.26 3.03 -11.84
C PRO A 70 4.98 4.52 -11.59
N TYR A 71 4.91 4.93 -10.32
CA TYR A 71 4.57 6.29 -9.88
C TYR A 71 5.75 7.06 -9.30
N LYS A 72 6.98 6.55 -9.43
CA LYS A 72 8.18 7.12 -8.78
C LYS A 72 8.40 8.62 -9.03
N ALA A 73 8.05 9.10 -10.22
CA ALA A 73 8.22 10.51 -10.60
C ALA A 73 7.24 11.44 -9.86
N SER A 74 6.03 10.97 -9.56
CA SER A 74 5.00 11.73 -8.86
C SER A 74 4.91 11.41 -7.36
N TRP A 75 5.62 10.38 -6.88
CA TRP A 75 5.46 9.88 -5.51
C TRP A 75 5.80 10.91 -4.43
N ALA A 76 6.86 11.69 -4.62
CA ALA A 76 7.22 12.76 -3.68
C ALA A 76 6.11 13.82 -3.55
N GLY A 77 5.50 14.20 -4.67
CA GLY A 77 4.35 15.11 -4.69
C GLY A 77 3.12 14.50 -4.03
N ALA A 78 2.84 13.21 -4.29
CA ALA A 78 1.75 12.48 -3.65
C ALA A 78 1.90 12.46 -2.12
N LEU A 79 3.09 12.15 -1.60
CA LEU A 79 3.36 12.20 -0.16
C LEU A 79 3.21 13.61 0.42
N ALA A 80 3.59 14.65 -0.32
CA ALA A 80 3.38 16.03 0.12
C ALA A 80 1.89 16.37 0.30
N THR A 81 0.99 15.78 -0.51
CA THR A 81 -0.47 15.98 -0.36
C THR A 81 -1.02 15.42 0.96
N LEU A 82 -0.38 14.38 1.53
CA LEU A 82 -0.76 13.86 2.85
C LEU A 82 -0.48 14.87 3.97
N GLY A 83 0.45 15.82 3.75
CA GLY A 83 0.87 16.85 4.71
C GLY A 83 1.66 16.32 5.91
N SER A 84 1.36 15.11 6.38
CA SER A 84 2.06 14.41 7.46
C SER A 84 1.94 12.90 7.29
N PRO A 85 2.95 12.10 7.67
CA PRO A 85 2.84 10.64 7.73
C PRO A 85 1.67 10.16 8.62
N VAL A 86 1.32 10.94 9.65
CA VAL A 86 0.21 10.63 10.57
C VAL A 86 -1.12 10.49 9.82
N ALA A 87 -1.31 11.23 8.72
CA ALA A 87 -2.54 11.20 7.94
C ALA A 87 -2.82 9.83 7.28
N ALA A 88 -1.81 8.97 7.16
CA ALA A 88 -1.92 7.62 6.61
C ALA A 88 -1.31 6.56 7.56
N MET A 89 -1.16 6.87 8.86
CA MET A 89 -0.49 6.00 9.83
C MET A 89 -1.10 4.60 9.89
N GLU A 90 -2.44 4.51 9.90
CA GLU A 90 -3.16 3.23 9.92
C GLU A 90 -2.78 2.34 8.73
N LEU A 91 -2.64 2.93 7.54
CA LEU A 91 -2.24 2.19 6.33
C LEU A 91 -0.78 1.74 6.37
N TYR A 92 0.10 2.52 6.99
CA TYR A 92 1.50 2.12 7.18
C TYR A 92 1.63 1.00 8.22
N MET A 93 0.87 1.08 9.31
CA MET A 93 0.83 0.04 10.34
C MET A 93 0.22 -1.25 9.82
N ASP A 94 -0.83 -1.15 9.00
CA ASP A 94 -1.42 -2.29 8.32
C ASP A 94 -0.43 -2.99 7.38
N ALA A 95 0.29 -2.22 6.55
CA ALA A 95 1.35 -2.77 5.69
C ALA A 95 2.45 -3.48 6.50
N ALA A 96 2.86 -2.91 7.63
CA ALA A 96 3.83 -3.53 8.52
C ALA A 96 3.28 -4.84 9.10
N GLY A 97 2.02 -4.86 9.54
CA GLY A 97 1.35 -6.06 10.04
C GLY A 97 1.25 -7.17 8.99
N ILE A 98 0.89 -6.84 7.75
CA ILE A 98 0.86 -7.77 6.63
C ILE A 98 2.24 -8.41 6.41
N ILE A 99 3.29 -7.60 6.39
CA ILE A 99 4.67 -8.09 6.23
C ILE A 99 5.07 -9.01 7.38
N TRP A 100 4.79 -8.63 8.64
CA TRP A 100 5.14 -9.45 9.80
C TRP A 100 4.43 -10.81 9.80
N ARG A 101 3.11 -10.83 9.53
CA ARG A 101 2.35 -12.07 9.39
C ARG A 101 2.92 -12.95 8.28
N ALA A 102 3.23 -12.35 7.12
CA ALA A 102 3.76 -13.09 5.97
C ALA A 102 5.15 -13.70 6.22
N VAL A 103 6.00 -13.09 7.05
CA VAL A 103 7.33 -13.64 7.34
C VAL A 103 7.33 -14.65 8.48
N GLY A 104 6.17 -14.99 9.03
CA GLY A 104 6.00 -16.02 10.06
C GLY A 104 6.10 -15.49 11.49
N ASP A 105 5.80 -14.20 11.71
CA ASP A 105 5.51 -13.72 13.06
C ASP A 105 4.05 -14.07 13.40
N GLU A 106 3.88 -15.12 14.21
CA GLU A 106 2.58 -15.47 14.81
C GLU A 106 2.36 -14.76 16.16
N SER A 107 3.30 -13.92 16.62
CA SER A 107 3.15 -13.21 17.88
C SER A 107 2.24 -11.99 17.69
N GLU A 108 1.16 -11.93 18.48
CA GLU A 108 0.34 -10.71 18.63
C GLU A 108 1.11 -9.60 19.42
N ASP A 109 2.35 -9.87 19.81
CA ASP A 109 3.18 -8.99 20.61
C ASP A 109 3.89 -7.97 19.72
N LEU A 110 3.22 -6.83 19.50
CA LEU A 110 3.81 -5.58 19.01
C LEU A 110 4.80 -4.95 20.03
N THR A 111 5.60 -5.75 20.74
CA THR A 111 6.69 -5.24 21.58
C THR A 111 7.98 -5.29 20.77
N TRP A 112 8.37 -4.14 20.24
CA TRP A 112 9.74 -3.82 19.87
C TRP A 112 10.48 -3.18 21.05
#